data_AF-A0A660VHD1-F1
#
_entry.id   AF-A0A660VHD1-F1
#
_cell.length_a   1.000
_cell.length_b   1.000
_cell.length_c   1.000
_cell.angle_alpha   90.00
_cell.angle_beta   90.00
_cell.angle_gamma   90.00
#
_symmetry.space_group_name_H-M   'P 1'
#
loop_
_entity.id
_entity.type
_entity.pdbx_description
1 polymer ?
#
loop_
_entity_poly.entity_id
_entity_poly.type
_entity_poly.pdbx_seq_one_letter_code
_entity_poly.pdbx_strand_id
1 'polypeptide(L)'
;MGAVTMLTLDYIMSRSVHLPETVFPLGADYRYVSDDIKKVNRRYSLNIDNLLAATPIVWTHLPEYHIGQFLVTNAEYRVFVASGPKKTEPINYNSPQLWRDVWDTLYRVVSANIHYKTVSEQVQVQEQNYAGCQSFVEAYIESLKYEIQRVVDRTEGHVTFKDPESLERLFAFVKFKLRGVITGEEDELFGFWEEISNPYEKTDEFVADLNDVARAARRGYMEVADSRTRAALKAGVQTVEPLLFLKRFSAACRGCDLEAPIPLHKVLYPRNWAAPSGGGGGIAPTMVPWEQRPVTCITFYEALAFCIWLTRLHNTQEKGIIVTLPNEAEYERAATWPPEPLNGTKMILDPKKKDILPWLNRSNHDFHHFFGQEGINLYSKDRWNDVMEETAREVNGKKIYQLVGFGHQWTVERYNPSDHRYTRLRLPMYPRFTRVACYDTNGNKLDVVDYNPYQNQNEWLFVVRGCAEILGGPGLATRRFALPPLRGYPDVGFRWVLKPV
;
A
#
# COMPACT_ATOMS: atom_id res chain seq x y z
N MET A 1 -17.19 -26.86 -5.66
CA MET A 1 -17.22 -26.48 -4.23
C MET A 1 -15.89 -25.82 -3.81
N GLY A 2 -15.38 -24.85 -4.58
CA GLY A 2 -14.00 -24.38 -4.45
C GLY A 2 -13.88 -22.86 -4.35
N ALA A 3 -12.79 -22.41 -3.71
CA ALA A 3 -12.31 -21.03 -3.51
C ALA A 3 -12.97 -20.15 -2.44
N VAL A 4 -14.29 -20.22 -2.18
CA VAL A 4 -14.93 -19.40 -1.11
C VAL A 4 -14.61 -19.92 0.30
N THR A 5 -14.18 -21.17 0.41
CA THR A 5 -13.86 -21.86 1.68
C THR A 5 -12.53 -21.46 2.32
N MET A 6 -11.70 -20.61 1.68
CA MET A 6 -10.33 -20.36 2.16
C MET A 6 -10.21 -19.20 3.16
N LEU A 7 -10.99 -18.13 3.00
CA LEU A 7 -10.94 -16.95 3.87
C LEU A 7 -12.17 -16.95 4.78
N THR A 8 -12.22 -17.82 5.79
CA THR A 8 -13.22 -17.74 6.85
C THR A 8 -12.73 -16.84 7.99
N LEU A 9 -13.62 -16.39 8.88
CA LEU A 9 -13.20 -15.65 10.07
C LEU A 9 -12.21 -16.45 10.93
N ASP A 10 -12.44 -17.76 11.08
CA ASP A 10 -11.52 -18.66 11.80
C ASP A 10 -10.14 -18.72 11.14
N TYR A 11 -10.10 -18.77 9.80
CA TYR A 11 -8.84 -18.69 9.06
C TYR A 11 -8.11 -17.38 9.37
N ILE A 12 -8.78 -16.23 9.23
CA ILE A 12 -8.19 -14.91 9.46
C ILE A 12 -7.67 -14.79 10.90
N MET A 13 -8.44 -15.24 11.89
CA MET A 13 -8.04 -15.24 13.30
C MET A 13 -6.87 -16.18 13.57
N SER A 14 -6.89 -17.39 13.00
CA SER A 14 -5.81 -18.38 13.15
C SER A 14 -4.49 -17.87 12.58
N ARG A 15 -4.55 -17.12 11.46
CA ARG A 15 -3.42 -16.44 10.81
C ARG A 15 -3.09 -15.07 11.39
N SER A 16 -3.58 -14.73 12.58
CA SER A 16 -3.26 -13.47 13.24
C SER A 16 -2.60 -13.68 14.61
N VAL A 17 -1.81 -12.70 15.03
CA VAL A 17 -1.13 -12.65 16.33
C VAL A 17 -1.79 -11.58 17.18
N HIS A 18 -2.18 -11.95 18.41
CA HIS A 18 -2.78 -11.05 19.38
C HIS A 18 -1.71 -10.17 20.02
N LEU A 19 -1.95 -8.87 20.04
CA LEU A 19 -1.13 -7.86 20.66
C LEU A 19 -1.98 -7.10 21.70
N PRO A 20 -1.74 -7.30 23.01
CA PRO A 20 -2.60 -6.76 24.07
C PRO A 20 -2.53 -5.23 24.14
N GLU A 21 -3.44 -4.55 24.83
CA GLU A 21 -3.29 -3.11 25.05
C GLU A 21 -1.94 -2.77 25.75
N THR A 22 -1.22 -1.72 25.33
CA THR A 22 0.11 -1.37 25.87
C THR A 22 0.43 0.12 25.74
N VAL A 23 1.46 0.57 26.49
CA VAL A 23 2.26 1.73 26.14
C VAL A 23 3.60 1.26 25.57
N PHE A 24 4.06 1.86 24.48
CA PHE A 24 5.35 1.55 23.86
C PHE A 24 6.03 2.82 23.31
N PRO A 25 7.35 2.80 23.06
CA PRO A 25 8.03 3.91 22.41
C PRO A 25 7.87 3.79 20.89
N LEU A 26 7.13 4.71 20.27
CA LEU A 26 7.12 4.92 18.82
C LEU A 26 8.40 5.68 18.42
N GLY A 27 9.06 5.26 17.35
CA GLY A 27 10.43 5.70 17.04
C GLY A 27 11.47 5.06 17.96
N ALA A 28 12.74 5.41 17.75
CA ALA A 28 13.83 4.94 18.60
C ALA A 28 14.91 6.01 18.75
N ASP A 29 15.77 5.83 19.76
CA ASP A 29 16.92 6.70 20.01
C ASP A 29 18.17 5.84 20.03
N TYR A 30 19.20 6.28 19.29
CA TYR A 30 20.47 5.55 19.18
C TYR A 30 21.12 5.27 20.54
N ARG A 31 20.87 6.11 21.56
CA ARG A 31 21.36 5.90 22.93
C ARG A 31 20.87 4.57 23.52
N TYR A 32 19.66 4.15 23.18
CA TYR A 32 19.03 2.92 23.72
C TYR A 32 19.23 1.69 22.84
N VAL A 33 19.86 1.83 21.66
CA VAL A 33 20.24 0.67 20.82
C VAL A 33 21.30 -0.17 21.54
N SER A 34 21.23 -1.49 21.41
CA SER A 34 22.17 -2.41 22.05
C SER A 34 23.61 -2.18 21.60
N ASP A 35 24.58 -2.44 22.48
CA ASP A 35 25.99 -2.18 22.19
C ASP A 35 26.54 -3.07 21.07
N ASP A 36 25.99 -4.27 20.89
CA ASP A 36 26.37 -5.15 19.79
C ASP A 36 25.96 -4.56 18.43
N ILE A 37 24.74 -4.03 18.33
CA ILE A 37 24.30 -3.33 17.11
C ILE A 37 25.06 -2.02 16.91
N LYS A 38 25.43 -1.31 17.97
CA LYS A 38 26.33 -0.14 17.86
C LYS A 38 27.72 -0.53 17.35
N LYS A 39 28.27 -1.70 17.73
CA LYS A 39 29.53 -2.21 17.18
C LYS A 39 29.41 -2.51 15.69
N VAL A 40 28.32 -3.16 15.29
CA VAL A 40 28.03 -3.46 13.87
C VAL A 40 27.85 -2.17 13.07
N ASN A 41 27.09 -1.20 13.59
CA ASN A 41 26.91 0.12 12.98
C ASN A 41 28.26 0.81 12.70
N ARG A 42 29.19 0.77 13.67
CA ARG A 42 30.54 1.35 13.51
C ARG A 42 31.40 0.57 12.52
N ARG A 43 31.30 -0.77 12.53
CA ARG A 43 32.11 -1.63 11.66
C ARG A 43 31.76 -1.45 10.18
N TYR A 44 30.46 -1.31 9.87
CA TYR A 44 29.97 -1.22 8.50
C TYR A 44 29.48 0.17 8.10
N SER A 45 29.69 1.18 8.94
CA SER A 45 29.29 2.56 8.69
C SER A 45 27.82 2.71 8.29
N LEU A 46 26.93 2.00 8.99
CA LEU A 46 25.51 1.90 8.62
C LEU A 46 24.72 3.21 8.88
N ASN A 47 25.29 4.15 9.63
CA ASN A 47 24.68 5.44 9.99
C ASN A 47 23.27 5.31 10.62
N ILE A 48 23.09 4.29 11.47
CA ILE A 48 21.80 4.03 12.15
C ILE A 48 21.34 5.24 12.98
N ASP A 49 22.26 5.98 13.58
CA ASP A 49 21.98 7.20 14.33
C ASP A 49 21.27 8.27 13.49
N ASN A 50 21.75 8.52 12.26
CA ASN A 50 21.13 9.47 11.34
C ASN A 50 19.74 9.02 10.90
N LEU A 51 19.53 7.72 10.69
CA LEU A 51 18.22 7.16 10.34
C LEU A 51 17.23 7.29 11.50
N LEU A 52 17.67 7.08 12.73
CA LEU A 52 16.82 7.20 13.93
C LEU A 52 16.55 8.65 14.32
N ALA A 53 17.43 9.61 13.97
CA ALA A 53 17.24 11.03 14.26
C ALA A 53 15.93 11.58 13.66
N ALA A 54 15.49 11.02 12.53
CA ALA A 54 14.23 11.34 11.88
C ALA A 54 13.01 10.77 12.62
N THR A 55 13.14 9.75 13.46
CA THR A 55 12.03 9.10 14.16
C THR A 55 12.29 9.03 15.67
N PRO A 56 12.32 10.20 16.35
CA PRO A 56 12.63 10.25 17.78
C PRO A 56 11.54 9.57 18.61
N ILE A 57 11.89 9.15 19.82
CA ILE A 57 10.95 8.47 20.72
C ILE A 57 9.76 9.38 21.08
N VAL A 58 8.57 8.80 20.98
CA VAL A 58 7.31 9.29 21.54
C VAL A 58 6.61 8.12 22.25
N TRP A 59 6.33 8.25 23.54
CA TRP A 59 5.60 7.23 24.28
C TRP A 59 4.13 7.24 23.86
N THR A 60 3.68 6.07 23.41
CA THR A 60 2.42 5.92 22.70
C THR A 60 1.61 4.81 23.33
N HIS A 61 0.37 5.13 23.69
CA HIS A 61 -0.65 4.14 24.02
C HIS A 61 -1.27 3.57 22.73
N LEU A 62 -1.48 2.25 22.70
CA LEU A 62 -2.28 1.57 21.68
C LEU A 62 -3.26 0.58 22.32
N PRO A 63 -4.51 0.53 21.82
CA PRO A 63 -5.47 -0.50 22.18
C PRO A 63 -4.97 -1.90 21.79
N GLU A 64 -5.67 -2.93 22.26
CA GLU A 64 -5.45 -4.29 21.79
C GLU A 64 -5.85 -4.44 20.32
N TYR A 65 -5.14 -5.31 19.60
CA TYR A 65 -5.48 -5.67 18.21
C TYR A 65 -4.85 -7.02 17.85
N HIS A 66 -5.28 -7.55 16.70
CA HIS A 66 -4.65 -8.70 16.06
C HIS A 66 -3.99 -8.26 14.76
N ILE A 67 -2.80 -8.78 14.43
CA ILE A 67 -2.10 -8.50 13.18
C ILE A 67 -1.82 -9.78 12.41
N GLY A 68 -1.99 -9.75 11.08
CA GLY A 68 -1.70 -10.90 10.23
C GLY A 68 -0.25 -11.38 10.37
N GLN A 69 -0.05 -12.69 10.49
CA GLN A 69 1.26 -13.33 10.64
C GLN A 69 2.16 -13.12 9.41
N PHE A 70 1.58 -13.00 8.23
CA PHE A 70 2.33 -12.70 7.00
C PHE A 70 1.59 -11.63 6.22
N LEU A 71 2.24 -11.15 5.16
CA LEU A 71 1.56 -10.35 4.14
C LEU A 71 0.39 -11.13 3.53
N VAL A 72 -0.56 -10.40 2.96
CA VAL A 72 -1.63 -11.00 2.14
C VAL A 72 -0.98 -11.65 0.93
N THR A 73 -1.32 -12.91 0.71
CA THR A 73 -0.78 -13.73 -0.37
C THR A 73 -1.57 -13.58 -1.66
N ASN A 74 -0.98 -13.97 -2.79
CA ASN A 74 -1.69 -14.02 -4.06
C ASN A 74 -2.92 -14.94 -4.01
N ALA A 75 -2.86 -16.07 -3.28
CA ALA A 75 -4.01 -16.96 -3.14
C ALA A 75 -5.18 -16.27 -2.43
N GLU A 76 -4.92 -15.58 -1.33
CA GLU A 76 -5.92 -14.84 -0.56
C GLU A 76 -6.50 -13.68 -1.39
N TYR A 77 -5.63 -12.89 -2.04
CA TYR A 77 -6.07 -11.77 -2.87
C TYR A 77 -6.86 -12.23 -4.11
N ARG A 78 -6.55 -13.42 -4.66
CA ARG A 78 -7.27 -13.98 -5.80
C ARG A 78 -8.72 -14.29 -5.45
N VAL A 79 -9.01 -14.72 -4.21
CA VAL A 79 -10.40 -14.94 -3.76
C VAL A 79 -11.18 -13.63 -3.83
N PHE A 80 -10.57 -12.52 -3.41
CA PHE A 80 -11.17 -11.18 -3.49
C PHE A 80 -11.45 -10.78 -4.95
N VAL A 81 -10.47 -10.88 -5.85
CA VAL A 81 -10.68 -10.55 -7.29
C VAL A 81 -11.76 -11.46 -7.92
N ALA A 82 -11.75 -12.76 -7.58
CA ALA A 82 -12.70 -13.74 -8.08
C ALA A 82 -14.10 -13.63 -7.46
N SER A 83 -14.32 -12.75 -6.49
CA SER A 83 -15.68 -12.41 -6.01
C SER A 83 -16.46 -11.62 -7.07
N GLY A 84 -15.78 -10.86 -7.92
CA GLY A 84 -16.41 -9.94 -8.88
C GLY A 84 -17.50 -10.57 -9.76
N PRO A 85 -17.30 -11.76 -10.37
CA PRO A 85 -18.33 -12.41 -11.19
C PRO A 85 -19.59 -12.86 -10.41
N LYS A 86 -19.57 -12.92 -9.09
CA LYS A 86 -20.67 -13.47 -8.28
C LYS A 86 -21.65 -12.37 -7.88
N LYS A 87 -22.80 -12.34 -8.55
CA LYS A 87 -23.92 -11.44 -8.18
C LYS A 87 -24.61 -11.81 -6.85
N THR A 88 -24.28 -12.96 -6.25
CA THR A 88 -24.94 -13.47 -5.03
C THR A 88 -24.35 -12.92 -3.73
N GLU A 89 -23.16 -12.31 -3.77
CA GLU A 89 -22.54 -11.68 -2.60
C GLU A 89 -23.01 -10.21 -2.50
N PRO A 90 -23.41 -9.73 -1.31
CA PRO A 90 -23.92 -8.36 -1.14
C PRO A 90 -22.86 -7.29 -1.45
N ILE A 91 -21.57 -7.65 -1.36
CA ILE A 91 -20.45 -6.82 -1.78
C ILE A 91 -19.35 -7.70 -2.40
N ASN A 92 -18.86 -7.32 -3.58
CA ASN A 92 -17.84 -8.03 -4.33
C ASN A 92 -16.93 -7.05 -5.08
N TYR A 93 -15.91 -7.56 -5.79
CA TYR A 93 -14.92 -6.74 -6.50
C TYR A 93 -15.49 -5.77 -7.55
N ASN A 94 -16.66 -6.07 -8.13
CA ASN A 94 -17.32 -5.18 -9.10
C ASN A 94 -18.41 -4.30 -8.46
N SER A 95 -18.62 -4.36 -7.13
CA SER A 95 -19.65 -3.58 -6.45
C SER A 95 -19.26 -2.10 -6.37
N PRO A 96 -20.11 -1.17 -6.83
CA PRO A 96 -19.86 0.27 -6.68
C PRO A 96 -19.69 0.69 -5.23
N GLN A 97 -20.52 0.16 -4.34
CA GLN A 97 -20.50 0.49 -2.92
C GLN A 97 -19.13 0.22 -2.29
N LEU A 98 -18.44 -0.86 -2.69
CA LEU A 98 -17.10 -1.16 -2.19
C LEU A 98 -16.12 -0.03 -2.48
N TRP A 99 -16.11 0.45 -3.72
CA TRP A 99 -15.14 1.44 -4.17
C TRP A 99 -15.49 2.87 -3.76
N ARG A 100 -16.77 3.13 -3.43
CA ARG A 100 -17.20 4.34 -2.73
C ARG A 100 -16.78 4.29 -1.25
N ASP A 101 -17.08 3.19 -0.54
CA ASP A 101 -16.69 3.00 0.87
C ASP A 101 -15.18 3.23 1.07
N VAL A 102 -14.35 2.71 0.15
CA VAL A 102 -12.88 2.89 0.18
C VAL A 102 -12.45 4.34 -0.06
N TRP A 103 -13.19 5.09 -0.86
CA TRP A 103 -12.88 6.48 -1.19
C TRP A 103 -13.36 7.43 -0.09
N ASP A 104 -14.57 7.21 0.42
CA ASP A 104 -15.24 8.08 1.40
C ASP A 104 -14.64 7.98 2.82
N THR A 105 -13.88 6.93 3.13
CA THR A 105 -13.37 6.60 4.48
C THR A 105 -12.26 7.51 5.04
N LEU A 106 -12.33 8.84 4.87
CA LEU A 106 -11.28 9.83 5.22
C LEU A 106 -9.97 9.68 4.42
N TYR A 107 -9.88 8.69 3.53
CA TYR A 107 -8.67 8.38 2.78
C TYR A 107 -8.63 8.94 1.36
N ARG A 108 -9.69 9.61 0.87
CA ARG A 108 -9.68 10.25 -0.46
C ARG A 108 -8.53 11.25 -0.61
N VAL A 109 -7.85 11.21 -1.74
CA VAL A 109 -6.97 12.30 -2.14
C VAL A 109 -7.83 13.36 -2.82
N VAL A 110 -7.71 14.62 -2.40
CA VAL A 110 -8.45 15.74 -3.02
C VAL A 110 -7.64 16.33 -4.16
N SER A 111 -6.35 16.54 -3.95
CA SER A 111 -5.42 16.99 -4.98
C SER A 111 -4.01 16.45 -4.73
N ALA A 112 -3.18 16.46 -5.76
CA ALA A 112 -1.77 16.09 -5.66
C ALA A 112 -0.92 17.00 -6.55
N ASN A 113 0.22 17.46 -6.04
CA ASN A 113 1.21 18.20 -6.80
C ASN A 113 2.38 17.29 -7.14
N ILE A 114 2.47 16.88 -8.41
CA ILE A 114 3.54 15.99 -8.87
C ILE A 114 4.65 16.82 -9.50
N HIS A 115 5.81 16.84 -8.83
CA HIS A 115 7.02 17.42 -9.38
C HIS A 115 7.68 16.44 -10.36
N TYR A 116 8.09 16.93 -11.53
CA TYR A 116 8.75 16.12 -12.54
C TYR A 116 9.80 16.93 -13.31
N LYS A 117 10.74 16.21 -13.94
CA LYS A 117 11.76 16.78 -14.81
C LYS A 117 11.41 16.58 -16.28
N THR A 118 11.53 17.62 -17.09
CA THR A 118 11.41 17.55 -18.55
C THR A 118 12.69 17.01 -19.20
N VAL A 119 12.65 16.78 -20.51
CA VAL A 119 13.83 16.39 -21.31
C VAL A 119 14.96 17.43 -21.27
N SER A 120 14.64 18.71 -21.03
CA SER A 120 15.62 19.79 -20.81
C SER A 120 16.08 19.93 -19.35
N GLU A 121 15.73 18.97 -18.47
CA GLU A 121 16.03 18.96 -17.03
C GLU A 121 15.35 20.09 -16.22
N GLN A 122 14.37 20.78 -16.79
CA GLN A 122 13.56 21.74 -16.05
C GLN A 122 12.61 21.03 -15.09
N VAL A 123 12.50 21.56 -13.86
CA VAL A 123 11.54 21.05 -12.87
C VAL A 123 10.21 21.76 -13.08
N GLN A 124 9.18 20.97 -13.36
CA GLN A 124 7.80 21.43 -13.51
C GLN A 124 6.90 20.74 -12.48
N VAL A 125 5.69 21.27 -12.31
CA VAL A 125 4.67 20.74 -11.40
C VAL A 125 3.39 20.50 -12.19
N GLN A 126 2.82 19.31 -12.07
CA GLN A 126 1.46 19.03 -12.52
C GLN A 126 0.56 18.94 -11.30
N GLU A 127 -0.44 19.83 -11.23
CA GLU A 127 -1.54 19.71 -10.29
C GLU A 127 -2.54 18.66 -10.80
N GLN A 128 -2.92 17.75 -9.92
CA GLN A 128 -3.92 16.71 -10.18
C GLN A 128 -5.09 16.94 -9.24
N ASN A 129 -6.30 17.06 -9.78
CA ASN A 129 -7.51 17.33 -9.01
C ASN A 129 -8.43 16.11 -9.03
N TYR A 130 -8.79 15.64 -7.84
CA TYR A 130 -9.65 14.48 -7.61
C TYR A 130 -10.89 14.86 -6.78
N ALA A 131 -11.12 16.15 -6.50
CA ALA A 131 -12.21 16.62 -5.66
C ALA A 131 -13.60 16.23 -6.21
N GLY A 132 -13.73 16.14 -7.53
CA GLY A 132 -14.96 15.70 -8.20
C GLY A 132 -15.15 14.19 -8.27
N CYS A 133 -14.14 13.38 -7.90
CA CYS A 133 -14.23 11.93 -7.98
C CYS A 133 -15.10 11.38 -6.84
N GLN A 134 -16.08 10.55 -7.19
CA GLN A 134 -17.00 9.93 -6.21
C GLN A 134 -16.59 8.51 -5.80
N SER A 135 -15.62 7.92 -6.49
CA SER A 135 -15.12 6.59 -6.17
C SER A 135 -13.62 6.50 -6.44
N PHE A 136 -12.97 5.51 -5.82
CA PHE A 136 -11.57 5.20 -6.14
C PHE A 136 -11.39 4.87 -7.62
N VAL A 137 -12.33 4.16 -8.25
CA VAL A 137 -12.21 3.77 -9.66
C VAL A 137 -12.12 4.99 -10.55
N GLU A 138 -12.94 6.01 -10.27
CA GLU A 138 -12.88 7.27 -11.00
C GLU A 138 -11.56 8.02 -10.79
N ALA A 139 -11.12 8.16 -9.53
CA ALA A 139 -9.85 8.80 -9.21
C ALA A 139 -8.65 8.05 -9.83
N TYR A 140 -8.73 6.72 -9.89
CA TYR A 140 -7.74 5.90 -10.55
C TYR A 140 -7.68 6.19 -12.06
N ILE A 141 -8.82 6.23 -12.74
CA ILE A 141 -8.92 6.56 -14.17
C ILE A 141 -8.33 7.96 -14.44
N GLU A 142 -8.73 8.97 -13.66
CA GLU A 142 -8.17 10.33 -13.79
C GLU A 142 -6.65 10.34 -13.55
N SER A 143 -6.17 9.59 -12.57
CA SER A 143 -4.74 9.53 -12.28
C SER A 143 -3.92 8.93 -13.44
N LEU A 144 -4.50 8.00 -14.22
CA LEU A 144 -3.87 7.44 -15.42
C LEU A 144 -3.86 8.46 -16.55
N LYS A 145 -4.93 9.25 -16.70
CA LYS A 145 -5.01 10.36 -17.66
C LYS A 145 -3.92 11.39 -17.37
N TYR A 146 -3.82 11.85 -16.12
CA TYR A 146 -2.78 12.78 -15.69
C TYR A 146 -1.37 12.25 -15.93
N GLU A 147 -1.12 10.95 -15.69
CA GLU A 147 0.17 10.32 -15.94
C GLU A 147 0.55 10.36 -17.43
N ILE A 148 -0.38 9.99 -18.30
CA ILE A 148 -0.16 9.99 -19.75
C ILE A 148 0.13 11.42 -20.23
N GLN A 149 -0.70 12.39 -19.81
CA GLN A 149 -0.50 13.79 -20.13
C GLN A 149 0.88 14.26 -19.67
N ARG A 150 1.25 14.00 -18.41
CA ARG A 150 2.54 14.39 -17.84
C ARG A 150 3.71 13.82 -18.64
N VAL A 151 3.63 12.56 -19.03
CA VAL A 151 4.70 11.89 -19.78
C VAL A 151 4.87 12.49 -21.17
N VAL A 152 3.78 12.94 -21.80
CA VAL A 152 3.83 13.66 -23.07
C VAL A 152 4.38 15.07 -22.87
N ASP A 153 3.89 15.82 -21.88
CA ASP A 153 4.35 17.19 -21.57
C ASP A 153 5.85 17.24 -21.27
N ARG A 154 6.37 16.22 -20.58
CA ARG A 154 7.81 16.09 -20.27
C ARG A 154 8.70 16.11 -21.51
N THR A 155 8.17 15.76 -22.68
CA THR A 155 8.92 15.76 -23.94
C THR A 155 9.04 17.14 -24.59
N GLU A 156 8.40 18.17 -24.02
CA GLU A 156 8.47 19.56 -24.51
C GLU A 156 8.10 19.69 -25.99
N GLY A 157 7.14 18.89 -26.45
CA GLY A 157 6.60 18.91 -27.81
C GLY A 157 7.26 17.94 -28.79
N HIS A 158 8.29 17.19 -28.38
CA HIS A 158 8.86 16.13 -29.24
C HIS A 158 7.86 14.98 -29.50
N VAL A 159 6.96 14.75 -28.55
CA VAL A 159 5.84 13.82 -28.67
C VAL A 159 4.54 14.57 -28.47
N THR A 160 3.59 14.36 -29.38
CA THR A 160 2.23 14.91 -29.30
C THR A 160 1.20 13.84 -29.63
N PHE A 161 -0.03 14.04 -29.18
CA PHE A 161 -1.20 13.36 -29.70
C PHE A 161 -1.45 13.82 -31.14
N LYS A 162 -1.91 12.91 -32.01
CA LYS A 162 -2.33 13.28 -33.37
C LYS A 162 -3.58 14.13 -33.32
N ASP A 163 -4.51 13.74 -32.46
CA ASP A 163 -5.69 14.54 -32.11
C ASP A 163 -5.56 15.00 -30.65
N PRO A 164 -5.50 16.32 -30.38
CA PRO A 164 -5.42 16.86 -29.03
C PRO A 164 -6.55 16.41 -28.08
N GLU A 165 -7.73 16.07 -28.62
CA GLU A 165 -8.88 15.65 -27.82
C GLU A 165 -8.94 14.13 -27.57
N SER A 166 -8.10 13.35 -28.25
CA SER A 166 -8.10 11.87 -28.15
C SER A 166 -7.94 11.37 -26.72
N LEU A 167 -7.15 12.06 -25.89
CA LEU A 167 -6.96 11.69 -24.49
C LEU A 167 -8.24 11.85 -23.68
N GLU A 168 -8.91 13.00 -23.78
CA GLU A 168 -10.13 13.26 -23.02
C GLU A 168 -11.28 12.36 -23.47
N ARG A 169 -11.50 12.21 -24.79
CA ARG A 169 -12.54 11.30 -25.31
C ARG A 169 -12.30 9.85 -24.91
N LEU A 170 -11.06 9.37 -24.99
CA LEU A 170 -10.74 7.99 -24.60
C LEU A 170 -11.04 7.76 -23.12
N PHE A 171 -10.65 8.68 -22.24
CA PHE A 171 -10.86 8.52 -20.80
C PHE A 171 -12.32 8.75 -20.38
N ALA A 172 -13.08 9.59 -21.09
CA ALA A 172 -14.54 9.65 -20.96
C ALA A 172 -15.18 8.29 -21.32
N PHE A 173 -14.74 7.66 -22.41
CA PHE A 173 -15.21 6.32 -22.78
C PHE A 173 -14.78 5.24 -21.78
N VAL A 174 -13.58 5.33 -21.20
CA VAL A 174 -13.16 4.41 -20.12
C VAL A 174 -14.11 4.51 -18.93
N LYS A 175 -14.46 5.73 -18.49
CA LYS A 175 -15.47 5.93 -17.44
C LYS A 175 -16.83 5.35 -17.85
N PHE A 176 -17.28 5.61 -19.08
CA PHE A 176 -18.53 5.07 -19.61
C PHE A 176 -18.57 3.54 -19.60
N LYS A 177 -17.50 2.87 -20.04
CA LYS A 177 -17.43 1.40 -20.02
C LYS A 177 -17.37 0.85 -18.61
N LEU A 178 -16.83 1.60 -17.63
CA LEU A 178 -16.77 1.21 -16.22
C LEU A 178 -17.91 1.78 -15.38
N ARG A 179 -18.93 2.40 -15.98
CA ARG A 179 -20.05 3.03 -15.26
C ARG A 179 -20.74 2.08 -14.29
N GLY A 180 -20.86 0.80 -14.64
CA GLY A 180 -21.47 -0.22 -13.77
C GLY A 180 -20.80 -0.36 -12.40
N VAL A 181 -19.50 -0.04 -12.26
CA VAL A 181 -18.78 -0.03 -10.97
C VAL A 181 -18.62 1.39 -10.39
N ILE A 182 -18.79 2.45 -11.19
CA ILE A 182 -18.69 3.84 -10.73
C ILE A 182 -20.03 4.32 -10.18
N THR A 183 -21.10 4.14 -10.95
CA THR A 183 -22.46 4.62 -10.66
C THR A 183 -23.37 3.50 -10.13
N GLY A 184 -23.14 2.25 -10.54
CA GLY A 184 -24.05 1.12 -10.29
C GLY A 184 -25.05 0.89 -11.42
N GLU A 185 -25.67 -0.30 -11.40
CA GLU A 185 -26.86 -0.61 -12.21
C GLU A 185 -28.07 -0.13 -11.38
N GLU A 186 -28.80 0.88 -11.86
CA GLU A 186 -30.02 1.47 -11.25
C GLU A 186 -29.84 2.33 -9.98
N ASP A 187 -29.49 3.60 -10.14
CA ASP A 187 -29.82 4.63 -9.14
C ASP A 187 -30.34 5.89 -9.85
N GLU A 188 -31.60 5.82 -10.32
CA GLU A 188 -32.39 7.00 -10.74
C GLU A 188 -32.67 7.96 -9.56
N LEU A 189 -32.27 7.60 -8.33
CA LEU A 189 -32.67 8.25 -7.08
C LEU A 189 -31.81 9.46 -6.64
N PHE A 190 -30.63 9.66 -7.22
CA PHE A 190 -29.77 10.81 -6.89
C PHE A 190 -29.48 11.63 -8.15
N GLY A 191 -30.36 12.60 -8.43
CA GLY A 191 -30.38 13.48 -9.60
C GLY A 191 -29.22 14.48 -9.73
N PHE A 192 -27.97 14.02 -9.61
CA PHE A 192 -26.76 14.78 -9.87
C PHE A 192 -25.70 13.88 -10.54
N TRP A 193 -25.89 13.60 -11.83
CA TRP A 193 -24.83 13.03 -12.65
C TRP A 193 -24.70 13.89 -13.90
N GLU A 194 -23.52 14.47 -14.13
CA GLU A 194 -23.09 14.73 -15.50
C GLU A 194 -23.22 13.40 -16.25
N GLU A 195 -23.97 13.39 -17.34
CA GLU A 195 -24.34 12.17 -18.04
C GLU A 195 -23.07 11.52 -18.59
N ILE A 196 -22.58 10.45 -17.93
CA ILE A 196 -21.48 9.65 -18.45
C ILE A 196 -21.98 9.00 -19.74
N SER A 197 -21.62 9.60 -20.86
CA SER A 197 -22.09 9.23 -22.20
C SER A 197 -20.98 8.56 -23.00
N ASN A 198 -21.38 7.78 -23.99
CA ASN A 198 -20.45 7.21 -24.96
C ASN A 198 -20.03 8.31 -25.96
N PRO A 199 -18.74 8.69 -26.04
CA PRO A 199 -18.28 9.71 -26.98
C PRO A 199 -18.03 9.14 -28.40
N TYR A 200 -18.24 7.85 -28.63
CA TYR A 200 -17.96 7.18 -29.90
C TYR A 200 -19.22 6.60 -30.54
N GLU A 201 -19.45 6.95 -31.81
CA GLU A 201 -20.49 6.31 -32.62
C GLU A 201 -19.99 4.99 -33.23
N LYS A 202 -18.68 4.91 -33.52
CA LYS A 202 -18.06 3.79 -34.25
C LYS A 202 -16.86 3.22 -33.51
N THR A 203 -16.69 1.90 -33.60
CA THR A 203 -15.56 1.20 -32.98
C THR A 203 -14.22 1.68 -33.54
N ASP A 204 -14.16 2.05 -34.82
CA ASP A 204 -12.92 2.51 -35.46
C ASP A 204 -12.40 3.83 -34.87
N GLU A 205 -13.30 4.71 -34.42
CA GLU A 205 -12.93 5.99 -33.77
C GLU A 205 -12.27 5.74 -32.42
N PHE A 206 -12.90 4.90 -31.58
CA PHE A 206 -12.31 4.43 -30.33
C PHE A 206 -10.94 3.78 -30.56
N VAL A 207 -10.83 2.89 -31.55
CA VAL A 207 -9.57 2.19 -31.84
C VAL A 207 -8.50 3.18 -32.30
N ALA A 208 -8.86 4.20 -33.07
CA ALA A 208 -7.94 5.26 -33.49
C ALA A 208 -7.40 6.06 -32.29
N ASP A 209 -8.28 6.54 -31.40
CA ASP A 209 -7.90 7.30 -30.19
C ASP A 209 -7.06 6.44 -29.23
N LEU A 210 -7.47 5.20 -28.97
CA LEU A 210 -6.71 4.26 -28.15
C LEU A 210 -5.28 4.05 -28.69
N ASN A 211 -5.15 3.82 -29.99
CA ASN A 211 -3.85 3.63 -30.63
C ASN A 211 -3.01 4.91 -30.57
N ASP A 212 -3.64 6.07 -30.74
CA ASP A 212 -2.95 7.35 -30.69
C ASP A 212 -2.40 7.65 -29.30
N VAL A 213 -3.25 7.54 -28.27
CA VAL A 213 -2.88 7.74 -26.88
C VAL A 213 -1.81 6.74 -26.43
N ALA A 214 -1.98 5.45 -26.74
CA ALA A 214 -1.00 4.42 -26.39
C ALA A 214 0.36 4.65 -27.10
N ARG A 215 0.34 5.10 -28.36
CA ARG A 215 1.55 5.46 -29.11
C ARG A 215 2.25 6.66 -28.48
N ALA A 216 1.52 7.74 -28.20
CA ALA A 216 2.07 8.96 -27.61
C ALA A 216 2.68 8.66 -26.24
N ALA A 217 1.94 8.00 -25.35
CA ALA A 217 2.44 7.59 -24.03
C ALA A 217 3.70 6.72 -24.14
N ARG A 218 3.71 5.71 -25.02
CA ARG A 218 4.89 4.85 -25.23
C ARG A 218 6.10 5.63 -25.70
N ARG A 219 5.93 6.57 -26.65
CA ARG A 219 7.03 7.42 -27.13
C ARG A 219 7.52 8.36 -26.04
N GLY A 220 6.62 8.99 -25.29
CA GLY A 220 7.00 9.85 -24.17
C GLY A 220 7.83 9.08 -23.14
N TYR A 221 7.38 7.91 -22.70
CA TYR A 221 8.17 7.07 -21.78
C TYR A 221 9.53 6.66 -22.36
N MET A 222 9.59 6.31 -23.64
CA MET A 222 10.85 5.95 -24.31
C MET A 222 11.89 7.08 -24.27
N GLU A 223 11.43 8.31 -24.33
CA GLU A 223 12.25 9.51 -24.31
C GLU A 223 12.69 9.89 -22.89
N VAL A 224 11.76 9.88 -21.93
CA VAL A 224 11.98 10.46 -20.60
C VAL A 224 12.34 9.46 -19.50
N ALA A 225 12.21 8.16 -19.77
CA ALA A 225 12.50 7.13 -18.78
C ALA A 225 14.00 6.76 -18.74
N ASP A 226 14.40 6.21 -17.60
CA ASP A 226 15.73 5.65 -17.39
C ASP A 226 16.06 4.51 -18.38
N SER A 227 17.34 4.11 -18.43
CA SER A 227 17.83 3.09 -19.35
C SER A 227 17.15 1.73 -19.19
N ARG A 228 16.80 1.33 -17.96
CA ARG A 228 16.14 0.05 -17.66
C ARG A 228 14.70 0.05 -18.15
N THR A 229 13.93 1.09 -17.82
CA THR A 229 12.55 1.26 -18.28
C THR A 229 12.50 1.36 -19.81
N ARG A 230 13.41 2.12 -20.41
CA ARG A 230 13.55 2.24 -21.87
C ARG A 230 13.87 0.89 -22.52
N ALA A 231 14.77 0.09 -21.95
CA ALA A 231 15.11 -1.25 -22.46
C ALA A 231 13.90 -2.19 -22.41
N ALA A 232 13.14 -2.19 -21.32
CA ALA A 232 11.93 -3.01 -21.19
C ALA A 232 10.87 -2.64 -22.24
N LEU A 233 10.64 -1.35 -22.47
CA LEU A 233 9.70 -0.86 -23.49
C LEU A 233 10.14 -1.20 -24.92
N LYS A 234 11.46 -1.21 -25.22
CA LYS A 234 12.01 -1.68 -26.50
C LYS A 234 11.75 -3.17 -26.71
N ALA A 235 11.89 -3.97 -25.66
CA ALA A 235 11.60 -5.41 -25.68
C ALA A 235 10.10 -5.74 -25.76
N GLY A 236 9.22 -4.73 -25.81
CA GLY A 236 7.77 -4.93 -25.86
C GLY A 236 7.14 -5.29 -24.51
N VAL A 237 7.91 -5.24 -23.43
CA VAL A 237 7.40 -5.46 -22.08
C VAL A 237 6.66 -4.18 -21.66
N GLN A 238 5.35 -4.28 -21.51
CA GLN A 238 4.53 -3.18 -20.98
C GLN A 238 4.66 -3.12 -19.47
N THR A 239 5.70 -2.43 -19.00
CA THR A 239 6.05 -2.35 -17.58
C THR A 239 5.41 -1.18 -16.84
N VAL A 240 4.86 -0.20 -17.56
CA VAL A 240 4.27 1.01 -16.96
C VAL A 240 2.75 0.91 -16.89
N GLU A 241 2.21 1.37 -15.78
CA GLU A 241 0.83 1.14 -15.39
C GLU A 241 -0.22 1.65 -16.40
N PRO A 242 -0.13 2.88 -16.96
CA PRO A 242 -1.13 3.33 -17.94
C PRO A 242 -1.17 2.49 -19.22
N LEU A 243 0.00 2.08 -19.75
CA LEU A 243 0.04 1.25 -20.96
C LEU A 243 -0.53 -0.16 -20.70
N LEU A 244 -0.26 -0.73 -19.53
CA LEU A 244 -0.83 -2.00 -19.12
C LEU A 244 -2.36 -1.90 -18.97
N PHE A 245 -2.85 -0.84 -18.33
CA PHE A 245 -4.28 -0.59 -18.21
C PHE A 245 -4.95 -0.47 -19.58
N LEU A 246 -4.43 0.37 -20.48
CA LEU A 246 -4.97 0.52 -21.84
C LEU A 246 -4.98 -0.79 -22.63
N LYS A 247 -3.96 -1.65 -22.48
CA LYS A 247 -3.96 -3.00 -23.07
C LYS A 247 -5.08 -3.87 -22.50
N ARG A 248 -5.25 -3.90 -21.18
CA ARG A 248 -6.30 -4.70 -20.52
C ARG A 248 -7.69 -4.17 -20.90
N PHE A 249 -7.87 -2.86 -20.91
CA PHE A 249 -9.08 -2.19 -21.34
C PHE A 249 -9.43 -2.53 -22.79
N SER A 250 -8.47 -2.39 -23.70
CA SER A 250 -8.62 -2.80 -25.10
C SER A 250 -9.06 -4.26 -25.23
N ALA A 251 -8.42 -5.17 -24.50
CA ALA A 251 -8.77 -6.58 -24.50
C ALA A 251 -10.17 -6.84 -23.96
N ALA A 252 -10.59 -6.11 -22.92
CA ALA A 252 -11.92 -6.22 -22.33
C ALA A 252 -13.03 -5.69 -23.24
N CYS A 253 -12.74 -4.72 -24.11
CA CYS A 253 -13.68 -4.20 -25.10
C CYS A 253 -13.82 -5.07 -26.37
N ARG A 254 -12.87 -6.00 -26.63
CA ARG A 254 -12.92 -6.83 -27.85
C ARG A 254 -14.17 -7.71 -27.88
N GLY A 255 -14.98 -7.56 -28.92
CA GLY A 255 -16.21 -8.34 -29.11
C GLY A 255 -17.34 -7.95 -28.15
N CYS A 256 -17.17 -6.88 -27.37
CA CYS A 256 -18.27 -6.28 -26.60
C CYS A 256 -18.93 -5.19 -27.43
N ASP A 257 -20.24 -5.05 -27.25
CA ASP A 257 -21.00 -3.88 -27.72
C ASP A 257 -20.37 -2.60 -27.13
N LEU A 258 -20.35 -1.50 -27.90
CA LEU A 258 -19.84 -0.20 -27.46
C LEU A 258 -20.61 0.29 -26.24
N GLU A 259 -21.91 0.02 -26.18
CA GLU A 259 -22.77 0.44 -25.08
C GLU A 259 -22.57 -0.42 -23.81
N ALA A 260 -22.37 -1.73 -23.93
CA ALA A 260 -22.35 -2.63 -22.78
C ALA A 260 -21.23 -2.30 -21.75
N PRO A 261 -21.52 -2.22 -20.43
CA PRO A 261 -20.46 -1.99 -19.45
C PRO A 261 -19.52 -3.20 -19.36
N ILE A 262 -18.26 -2.94 -18.98
CA ILE A 262 -17.28 -3.98 -18.67
C ILE A 262 -17.07 -4.06 -17.16
N PRO A 263 -16.90 -5.26 -16.60
CA PRO A 263 -16.66 -5.40 -15.17
C PRO A 263 -15.21 -5.05 -14.81
N LEU A 264 -15.03 -4.40 -13.65
CA LEU A 264 -13.74 -3.85 -13.20
C LEU A 264 -12.62 -4.90 -13.14
N HIS A 265 -12.90 -6.09 -12.60
CA HIS A 265 -11.90 -7.15 -12.45
C HIS A 265 -11.24 -7.61 -13.77
N LYS A 266 -11.81 -7.27 -14.93
CA LYS A 266 -11.18 -7.56 -16.24
C LYS A 266 -10.07 -6.58 -16.60
N VAL A 267 -10.06 -5.38 -16.01
CA VAL A 267 -9.12 -4.31 -16.35
C VAL A 267 -8.21 -3.94 -15.18
N LEU A 268 -8.73 -4.01 -13.95
CA LEU A 268 -8.02 -3.72 -12.72
C LEU A 268 -7.88 -4.98 -11.87
N TYR A 269 -6.62 -5.35 -11.66
CA TYR A 269 -6.12 -6.44 -10.83
C TYR A 269 -4.59 -6.24 -10.70
N PRO A 270 -3.87 -6.95 -9.81
CA PRO A 270 -2.45 -6.69 -9.59
C PRO A 270 -1.62 -6.60 -10.88
N ARG A 271 -0.78 -5.56 -11.02
CA ARG A 271 -0.16 -5.22 -12.32
C ARG A 271 0.85 -6.27 -12.78
N ASN A 272 1.39 -7.05 -11.85
CA ASN A 272 2.30 -8.16 -12.14
C ASN A 272 1.58 -9.50 -12.40
N TRP A 273 0.25 -9.55 -12.37
CA TRP A 273 -0.53 -10.73 -12.76
C TRP A 273 -0.81 -10.74 -14.27
N ALA A 274 -0.78 -11.93 -14.85
CA ALA A 274 -1.09 -12.14 -16.26
C ALA A 274 -2.60 -11.98 -16.55
N ALA A 275 -3.45 -12.53 -15.69
CA ALA A 275 -4.90 -12.51 -15.80
C ALA A 275 -5.57 -12.29 -14.42
N PRO A 276 -6.88 -12.00 -14.36
CA PRO A 276 -7.60 -11.87 -13.08
C PRO A 276 -7.55 -13.15 -12.24
N SER A 277 -7.43 -14.32 -12.87
CA SER A 277 -7.24 -15.61 -12.22
C SER A 277 -5.83 -15.84 -11.66
N GLY A 278 -4.89 -14.91 -11.91
CA GLY A 278 -3.49 -15.02 -11.56
C GLY A 278 -2.58 -15.38 -12.74
N GLY A 279 -1.45 -16.03 -12.45
CA GLY A 279 -0.52 -16.58 -13.46
C GLY A 279 0.89 -15.97 -13.48
N GLY A 280 1.25 -15.15 -12.49
CA GLY A 280 2.59 -14.55 -12.33
C GLY A 280 2.62 -13.45 -11.27
N GLY A 281 3.81 -13.02 -10.83
CA GLY A 281 3.99 -11.91 -9.88
C GLY A 281 4.21 -12.30 -8.41
N GLY A 282 4.16 -11.29 -7.53
CA GLY A 282 4.42 -11.35 -6.08
C GLY A 282 5.88 -11.11 -5.66
N ILE A 283 6.10 -10.75 -4.39
CA ILE A 283 7.46 -10.61 -3.82
C ILE A 283 7.93 -11.96 -3.27
N ALA A 284 8.62 -12.74 -4.08
CA ALA A 284 9.45 -13.86 -3.63
C ALA A 284 10.28 -14.40 -4.80
N PRO A 285 11.34 -15.20 -4.53
CA PRO A 285 12.00 -16.01 -5.54
C PRO A 285 11.01 -16.89 -6.33
N THR A 286 11.33 -17.16 -7.60
CA THR A 286 10.44 -17.90 -8.53
C THR A 286 10.14 -19.34 -8.10
N MET A 287 10.92 -19.89 -7.17
CA MET A 287 10.72 -21.21 -6.55
C MET A 287 9.70 -21.25 -5.42
N VAL A 288 9.35 -20.11 -4.81
CA VAL A 288 8.23 -20.04 -3.86
C VAL A 288 6.94 -20.19 -4.67
N PRO A 289 6.01 -21.10 -4.31
CA PRO A 289 4.74 -21.25 -5.03
C PRO A 289 4.01 -19.91 -5.15
N TRP A 290 3.47 -19.60 -6.33
CA TRP A 290 2.86 -18.30 -6.61
C TRP A 290 1.79 -17.92 -5.59
N GLU A 291 0.99 -18.90 -5.18
CA GLU A 291 -0.08 -18.83 -4.19
C GLU A 291 0.40 -18.33 -2.83
N GLN A 292 1.63 -18.63 -2.45
CA GLN A 292 2.21 -18.27 -1.14
C GLN A 292 2.96 -16.94 -1.18
N ARG A 293 3.20 -16.38 -2.36
CA ARG A 293 3.92 -15.10 -2.47
C ARG A 293 3.01 -13.96 -2.01
N PRO A 294 3.55 -12.98 -1.26
CA PRO A 294 2.89 -11.72 -1.00
C PRO A 294 2.37 -11.07 -2.29
N VAL A 295 1.12 -10.62 -2.28
CA VAL A 295 0.55 -9.84 -3.37
C VAL A 295 1.19 -8.44 -3.38
N THR A 296 1.51 -7.95 -4.58
CA THR A 296 2.05 -6.59 -4.81
C THR A 296 1.52 -6.00 -6.09
N CYS A 297 2.03 -4.83 -6.49
CA CYS A 297 1.52 -4.09 -7.66
C CYS A 297 0.03 -3.75 -7.50
N ILE A 298 -0.37 -3.40 -6.29
CA ILE A 298 -1.71 -2.92 -5.94
C ILE A 298 -1.62 -1.53 -5.33
N THR A 299 -2.66 -0.74 -5.51
CA THR A 299 -2.80 0.57 -4.87
C THR A 299 -3.07 0.43 -3.37
N PHE A 300 -2.92 1.53 -2.65
CA PHE A 300 -3.37 1.63 -1.26
C PHE A 300 -4.87 1.33 -1.14
N TYR A 301 -5.67 1.83 -2.07
CA TYR A 301 -7.12 1.66 -2.09
C TYR A 301 -7.55 0.22 -2.41
N GLU A 302 -6.81 -0.51 -3.26
CA GLU A 302 -7.02 -1.95 -3.47
C GLU A 302 -6.74 -2.77 -2.22
N ALA A 303 -5.76 -2.36 -1.40
CA ALA A 303 -5.48 -2.99 -0.11
C ALA A 303 -6.58 -2.69 0.93
N LEU A 304 -7.08 -1.45 0.99
CA LEU A 304 -8.25 -1.09 1.80
C LEU A 304 -9.51 -1.84 1.37
N ALA A 305 -9.76 -1.93 0.06
CA ALA A 305 -10.93 -2.62 -0.49
C ALA A 305 -10.97 -4.08 -0.05
N PHE A 306 -9.82 -4.76 -0.03
CA PHE A 306 -9.71 -6.11 0.48
C PHE A 306 -10.13 -6.21 1.95
N CYS A 307 -9.67 -5.28 2.80
CA CYS A 307 -10.02 -5.25 4.22
C CYS A 307 -11.51 -4.93 4.48
N ILE A 308 -12.08 -3.98 3.73
CA ILE A 308 -13.51 -3.65 3.81
C ILE A 308 -14.35 -4.84 3.35
N TRP A 309 -13.96 -5.47 2.24
CA TRP A 309 -14.62 -6.68 1.74
C TRP A 309 -14.60 -7.80 2.78
N LEU A 310 -13.47 -8.07 3.45
CA LEU A 310 -13.41 -9.06 4.54
C LEU A 310 -14.34 -8.72 5.72
N THR A 311 -14.35 -7.45 6.13
CA THR A 311 -15.22 -6.97 7.23
C THR A 311 -16.69 -7.24 6.91
N ARG A 312 -17.12 -6.92 5.69
CA ARG A 312 -18.51 -7.08 5.23
C ARG A 312 -18.86 -8.54 4.95
N LEU A 313 -17.98 -9.29 4.28
CA LEU A 313 -18.19 -10.70 3.92
C LEU A 313 -18.47 -11.57 5.14
N HIS A 314 -17.78 -11.30 6.26
CA HIS A 314 -17.95 -12.05 7.50
C HIS A 314 -18.85 -11.36 8.53
N ASN A 315 -19.40 -10.20 8.17
CA ASN A 315 -20.17 -9.33 9.05
C ASN A 315 -19.47 -9.14 10.41
N THR A 316 -18.16 -8.91 10.40
CA THR A 316 -17.37 -8.85 11.65
C THR A 316 -17.74 -7.64 12.48
N GLN A 317 -18.30 -6.60 11.86
CA GLN A 317 -18.74 -5.38 12.54
C GLN A 317 -19.86 -5.65 13.55
N GLU A 318 -20.80 -6.55 13.25
CA GLU A 318 -21.82 -6.99 14.23
C GLU A 318 -21.20 -7.73 15.43
N LYS A 319 -20.00 -8.28 15.24
CA LYS A 319 -19.20 -8.93 16.29
C LYS A 319 -18.24 -7.94 16.98
N GLY A 320 -18.36 -6.64 16.68
CA GLY A 320 -17.49 -5.60 17.22
C GLY A 320 -16.05 -5.67 16.72
N ILE A 321 -15.81 -6.22 15.51
CA ILE A 321 -14.47 -6.34 14.94
C ILE A 321 -14.42 -5.68 13.55
N ILE A 322 -13.42 -4.84 13.31
CA ILE A 322 -13.11 -4.27 11.98
C ILE A 322 -11.79 -4.85 11.46
N VAL A 323 -11.79 -5.27 10.20
CA VAL A 323 -10.56 -5.61 9.47
C VAL A 323 -10.10 -4.38 8.69
N THR A 324 -8.86 -3.94 8.91
CA THR A 324 -8.28 -2.77 8.24
C THR A 324 -6.77 -2.94 8.00
N LEU A 325 -6.12 -1.95 7.40
CA LEU A 325 -4.66 -1.88 7.34
C LEU A 325 -4.11 -1.41 8.69
N PRO A 326 -2.88 -1.82 9.08
CA PRO A 326 -2.25 -1.26 10.27
C PRO A 326 -2.10 0.25 10.13
N ASN A 327 -2.18 0.98 11.23
CA ASN A 327 -1.55 2.30 11.31
C ASN A 327 -0.04 2.15 11.55
N GLU A 328 0.70 3.24 11.44
CA GLU A 328 2.16 3.21 11.58
C GLU A 328 2.61 2.72 12.96
N ALA A 329 1.92 3.12 14.03
CA ALA A 329 2.25 2.70 15.40
C ALA A 329 1.97 1.21 15.65
N GLU A 330 0.86 0.69 15.16
CA GLU A 330 0.52 -0.74 15.22
C GLU A 330 1.58 -1.57 14.51
N TYR A 331 1.95 -1.16 13.29
CA TYR A 331 3.02 -1.81 12.55
C TYR A 331 4.32 -1.85 13.36
N GLU A 332 4.76 -0.68 13.84
CA GLU A 332 6.05 -0.58 14.50
C GLU A 332 6.04 -1.35 15.81
N ARG A 333 4.97 -1.26 16.59
CA ARG A 333 4.80 -2.04 17.83
C ARG A 333 4.93 -3.54 17.55
N ALA A 334 4.19 -4.05 16.57
CA ALA A 334 4.26 -5.45 16.17
C ALA A 334 5.67 -5.88 15.75
N ALA A 335 6.45 -4.96 15.18
CA ALA A 335 7.81 -5.22 14.72
C ALA A 335 8.90 -5.09 15.79
N THR A 336 8.68 -4.33 16.87
CA THR A 336 9.80 -3.83 17.70
C THR A 336 9.62 -3.97 19.20
N TRP A 337 8.39 -4.15 19.69
CA TRP A 337 8.12 -4.09 21.12
C TRP A 337 7.86 -5.49 21.69
N PRO A 338 8.36 -5.82 22.90
CA PRO A 338 7.92 -7.00 23.64
C PRO A 338 6.43 -6.91 24.01
N PRO A 339 5.75 -8.05 24.21
CA PRO A 339 4.36 -8.06 24.67
C PRO A 339 4.30 -7.67 26.16
N GLU A 340 4.30 -6.38 26.45
CA GLU A 340 4.13 -5.82 27.80
C GLU A 340 2.72 -5.27 27.97
N PRO A 341 1.72 -6.09 28.36
CA PRO A 341 0.36 -5.61 28.50
C PRO A 341 0.25 -4.51 29.57
N LEU A 342 -0.71 -3.60 29.40
CA LEU A 342 -1.12 -2.71 30.48
C LEU A 342 -1.50 -3.55 31.72
N ASN A 343 -0.89 -3.24 32.86
CA ASN A 343 -1.18 -3.92 34.12
C ASN A 343 -1.15 -2.92 35.29
N GLY A 344 -2.22 -2.95 36.11
CA GLY A 344 -2.35 -2.11 37.29
C GLY A 344 -2.50 -0.61 36.99
N THR A 345 -2.16 0.21 37.98
CA THR A 345 -2.30 1.69 37.93
C THR A 345 -1.00 2.41 37.60
N LYS A 346 0.14 1.68 37.58
CA LYS A 346 1.48 2.21 37.35
C LYS A 346 2.30 1.26 36.48
N MET A 347 3.02 1.81 35.51
CA MET A 347 3.96 1.08 34.66
C MET A 347 5.35 1.72 34.67
N ILE A 348 6.38 0.89 34.64
CA ILE A 348 7.77 1.30 34.44
C ILE A 348 8.19 0.83 33.05
N LEU A 349 8.55 1.78 32.19
CA LEU A 349 8.87 1.56 30.79
C LEU A 349 10.37 1.77 30.56
N ASP A 350 11.00 0.82 29.89
CA ASP A 350 12.42 0.89 29.53
C ASP A 350 12.56 0.92 28.00
N PRO A 351 13.00 2.04 27.40
CA PRO A 351 13.18 2.14 25.96
C PRO A 351 14.25 1.19 25.41
N LYS A 352 15.16 0.66 26.25
CA LYS A 352 16.17 -0.33 25.84
C LYS A 352 15.57 -1.69 25.46
N LYS A 353 14.32 -1.95 25.85
CA LYS A 353 13.60 -3.17 25.45
C LYS A 353 13.08 -3.13 24.01
N LYS A 354 13.14 -1.97 23.35
CA LYS A 354 12.70 -1.82 21.96
C LYS A 354 13.80 -2.29 21.03
N ASP A 355 13.46 -3.25 20.17
CA ASP A 355 14.31 -3.65 19.07
C ASP A 355 14.14 -2.71 17.87
N ILE A 356 15.20 -2.43 17.11
CA ILE A 356 15.09 -1.67 15.85
C ILE A 356 14.94 -2.57 14.61
N LEU A 357 15.15 -3.88 14.78
CA LEU A 357 14.91 -4.94 13.81
C LEU A 357 14.13 -6.08 14.49
N PRO A 358 13.19 -6.75 13.79
CA PRO A 358 12.27 -7.73 14.40
C PRO A 358 12.89 -8.94 15.11
N TRP A 359 14.16 -9.24 14.84
CA TRP A 359 14.84 -10.44 15.31
C TRP A 359 15.93 -10.18 16.36
N LEU A 360 16.13 -8.93 16.81
CA LEU A 360 17.25 -8.58 17.70
C LEU A 360 17.16 -9.19 19.09
N ASN A 361 15.96 -9.53 19.54
CA ASN A 361 15.78 -10.31 20.77
C ASN A 361 16.27 -11.77 20.66
N ARG A 362 16.63 -12.24 19.45
CA ARG A 362 17.06 -13.63 19.18
C ARG A 362 18.40 -13.73 18.45
N SER A 363 18.80 -12.69 17.72
CA SER A 363 19.99 -12.69 16.87
C SER A 363 20.62 -11.29 16.82
N ASN A 364 21.96 -11.24 16.83
CA ASN A 364 22.72 -9.98 16.72
C ASN A 364 23.04 -9.59 15.27
N HIS A 365 22.47 -10.31 14.28
CA HIS A 365 22.66 -10.00 12.87
C HIS A 365 21.96 -8.71 12.47
N ASP A 366 22.65 -7.86 11.70
CA ASP A 366 22.06 -6.66 11.12
C ASP A 366 21.23 -6.96 9.86
N PHE A 367 20.66 -5.91 9.29
CA PHE A 367 19.86 -5.99 8.08
C PHE A 367 20.62 -6.59 6.88
N HIS A 368 21.89 -6.22 6.67
CA HIS A 368 22.70 -6.64 5.52
C HIS A 368 23.18 -8.09 5.59
N HIS A 369 23.15 -8.69 6.78
CA HIS A 369 23.33 -10.12 6.91
C HIS A 369 22.30 -10.92 6.10
N PHE A 370 21.05 -10.46 6.09
CA PHE A 370 19.93 -11.12 5.42
C PHE A 370 19.60 -10.51 4.06
N PHE A 371 19.68 -9.18 3.93
CA PHE A 371 19.16 -8.39 2.80
C PHE A 371 20.23 -7.48 2.18
N GLY A 372 19.91 -6.79 1.09
CA GLY A 372 20.83 -5.90 0.37
C GLY A 372 21.83 -6.61 -0.54
N GLN A 373 22.84 -5.87 -1.03
CA GLN A 373 23.85 -6.40 -1.98
C GLN A 373 24.74 -7.49 -1.37
N GLU A 374 24.87 -7.56 -0.04
CA GLU A 374 25.60 -8.63 0.63
C GLU A 374 24.70 -9.87 0.88
N GLY A 375 23.38 -9.68 0.84
CA GLY A 375 22.34 -10.71 0.97
C GLY A 375 21.92 -11.41 -0.33
N ILE A 376 22.62 -11.19 -1.46
CA ILE A 376 22.27 -11.60 -2.85
C ILE A 376 21.90 -13.08 -3.05
N ASN A 377 22.12 -13.94 -2.06
CA ASN A 377 21.77 -15.37 -2.11
C ASN A 377 20.36 -15.71 -1.61
N LEU A 378 19.47 -14.74 -1.34
CA LEU A 378 18.04 -14.98 -1.01
C LEU A 378 17.27 -15.79 -2.07
N TYR A 379 17.86 -15.99 -3.25
CA TYR A 379 17.23 -16.66 -4.39
C TYR A 379 17.46 -18.18 -4.44
N SER A 380 17.99 -18.83 -3.40
CA SER A 380 17.89 -20.29 -3.23
C SER A 380 16.71 -20.67 -2.31
N LYS A 381 16.06 -21.82 -2.58
CA LYS A 381 14.78 -22.18 -1.94
C LYS A 381 14.96 -22.38 -0.44
N ASP A 382 16.08 -23.02 -0.08
CA ASP A 382 16.43 -23.32 1.29
C ASP A 382 16.68 -22.02 2.07
N ARG A 383 17.35 -21.04 1.45
CA ARG A 383 17.65 -19.75 2.09
C ARG A 383 16.41 -18.87 2.30
N TRP A 384 15.37 -18.94 1.47
CA TRP A 384 14.15 -18.13 1.70
C TRP A 384 13.45 -18.51 3.02
N ASN A 385 13.26 -19.81 3.27
CA ASN A 385 12.60 -20.28 4.47
C ASN A 385 13.45 -19.97 5.72
N ASP A 386 14.76 -20.17 5.63
CA ASP A 386 15.69 -19.83 6.71
C ASP A 386 15.60 -18.34 7.06
N VAL A 387 15.66 -17.46 6.06
CA VAL A 387 15.54 -16.01 6.28
C VAL A 387 14.17 -15.64 6.85
N MET A 388 13.08 -16.23 6.37
CA MET A 388 11.74 -16.03 6.95
C MET A 388 11.72 -16.37 8.44
N GLU A 389 12.31 -17.50 8.83
CA GLU A 389 12.32 -17.97 10.22
C GLU A 389 13.25 -17.15 11.14
N GLU A 390 14.45 -16.83 10.66
CA GLU A 390 15.44 -16.04 11.40
C GLU A 390 14.99 -14.59 11.59
N THR A 391 14.32 -14.01 10.59
CA THR A 391 13.86 -12.62 10.62
C THR A 391 12.44 -12.43 11.19
N ALA A 392 11.76 -13.52 11.56
CA ALA A 392 10.43 -13.43 12.18
C ALA A 392 10.49 -12.74 13.55
N ARG A 393 9.44 -11.97 13.89
CA ARG A 393 9.22 -11.52 15.26
C ARG A 393 8.45 -12.59 16.03
N GLU A 394 8.95 -12.99 17.19
CA GLU A 394 8.22 -13.91 18.07
C GLU A 394 7.44 -13.16 19.16
N VAL A 395 6.12 -13.33 19.18
CA VAL A 395 5.23 -12.73 20.17
C VAL A 395 4.25 -13.77 20.67
N ASN A 396 4.24 -14.01 21.99
CA ASN A 396 3.32 -14.95 22.66
C ASN A 396 3.31 -16.35 22.01
N GLY A 397 4.49 -16.88 21.67
CA GLY A 397 4.65 -18.20 21.04
C GLY A 397 4.19 -18.29 19.58
N LYS A 398 3.81 -17.16 18.96
CA LYS A 398 3.52 -17.04 17.53
C LYS A 398 4.57 -16.20 16.83
N LYS A 399 4.71 -16.38 15.52
CA LYS A 399 5.64 -15.63 14.68
C LYS A 399 4.89 -14.64 13.78
N ILE A 400 5.44 -13.45 13.64
CA ILE A 400 5.05 -12.45 12.64
C ILE A 400 6.21 -12.34 11.65
N TYR A 401 5.94 -12.76 10.43
CA TYR A 401 6.89 -12.82 9.34
C TYR A 401 6.84 -11.56 8.48
N GLN A 402 7.92 -11.36 7.73
CA GLN A 402 7.99 -10.34 6.67
C GLN A 402 7.77 -8.93 7.20
N LEU A 403 8.27 -8.61 8.39
CA LEU A 403 8.15 -7.27 8.97
C LEU A 403 9.24 -6.31 8.50
N VAL A 404 10.42 -6.81 8.09
CA VAL A 404 11.48 -5.98 7.51
C VAL A 404 12.16 -6.72 6.36
N GLY A 405 12.42 -6.05 5.23
CA GLY A 405 13.25 -6.56 4.12
C GLY A 405 12.50 -7.33 3.02
N PHE A 406 11.20 -7.56 3.17
CA PHE A 406 10.38 -8.31 2.21
C PHE A 406 9.46 -7.41 1.36
N GLY A 407 9.78 -6.12 1.27
CA GLY A 407 8.95 -5.13 0.62
C GLY A 407 8.31 -4.15 1.60
N HIS A 408 7.84 -3.05 1.02
CA HIS A 408 7.06 -2.04 1.68
C HIS A 408 5.62 -2.53 1.94
N GLN A 409 4.97 -1.92 2.94
CA GLN A 409 3.64 -2.34 3.39
C GLN A 409 2.77 -1.12 3.61
N TRP A 410 1.62 -1.10 2.95
CA TRP A 410 0.64 -0.03 3.14
C TRP A 410 0.20 0.09 4.59
N THR A 411 0.16 1.33 5.10
CA THR A 411 -0.49 1.68 6.37
C THR A 411 -1.54 2.74 6.11
N VAL A 412 -2.51 2.90 7.02
CA VAL A 412 -3.57 3.92 6.87
C VAL A 412 -3.10 5.36 7.06
N GLU A 413 -1.84 5.57 7.45
CA GLU A 413 -1.33 6.86 7.89
C GLU A 413 -0.98 7.78 6.72
N ARG A 414 -1.44 9.04 6.73
CA ARG A 414 -0.98 10.04 5.77
C ARG A 414 0.40 10.57 6.17
N TYR A 415 1.22 10.85 5.17
CA TYR A 415 2.55 11.38 5.36
C TYR A 415 2.56 12.89 5.16
N ASN A 416 2.89 13.63 6.22
CA ASN A 416 3.21 15.06 6.15
C ASN A 416 4.75 15.21 6.05
N PRO A 417 5.28 15.73 4.92
CA PRO A 417 6.72 15.92 4.74
C PRO A 417 7.37 16.85 5.77
N SER A 418 6.62 17.82 6.31
CA SER A 418 7.08 18.74 7.35
C SER A 418 7.11 18.09 8.74
N ASP A 419 6.29 17.06 8.99
CA ASP A 419 6.25 16.32 10.26
C ASP A 419 7.01 14.98 10.20
N HIS A 420 8.28 15.04 9.77
CA HIS A 420 9.10 13.84 9.70
C HIS A 420 9.46 13.28 11.10
N ARG A 421 9.48 14.13 12.15
CA ARG A 421 9.94 13.79 13.53
C ARG A 421 8.85 13.63 14.59
N TYR A 422 7.60 13.39 14.19
CA TYR A 422 6.46 13.25 15.12
C TYR A 422 6.22 14.49 16.01
N THR A 423 6.56 15.68 15.52
CA THR A 423 6.31 16.95 16.20
C THR A 423 4.83 17.12 16.53
N ARG A 424 3.92 16.66 15.66
CA ARG A 424 2.46 16.75 15.91
C ARG A 424 2.03 16.06 17.21
N LEU A 425 2.64 14.91 17.54
CA LEU A 425 2.26 14.11 18.70
C LEU A 425 2.61 14.83 20.01
N ARG A 426 3.62 15.71 19.96
CA ARG A 426 4.10 16.49 21.10
C ARG A 426 3.30 17.77 21.34
N LEU A 427 2.37 18.12 20.46
CA LEU A 427 1.53 19.30 20.64
C LEU A 427 0.63 19.15 21.87
N PRO A 428 0.41 20.21 22.66
CA PRO A 428 -0.43 20.15 23.88
C PRO A 428 -1.88 19.71 23.62
N MET A 429 -2.40 19.98 22.43
CA MET A 429 -3.76 19.61 22.01
C MET A 429 -3.90 18.15 21.58
N TYR A 430 -2.79 17.42 21.42
CA TYR A 430 -2.85 16.03 21.00
C TYR A 430 -3.27 15.14 22.18
N PRO A 431 -4.21 14.18 22.00
CA PRO A 431 -4.75 13.37 23.10
C PRO A 431 -3.67 12.70 23.97
N ARG A 432 -3.89 12.71 25.28
CA ARG A 432 -2.99 12.10 26.27
C ARG A 432 -3.66 10.92 26.95
N PHE A 433 -2.91 9.84 27.08
CA PHE A 433 -3.35 8.66 27.81
C PHE A 433 -3.05 8.85 29.30
N THR A 434 -4.09 8.79 30.14
CA THR A 434 -3.99 9.12 31.58
C THR A 434 -4.46 8.01 32.51
N ARG A 435 -4.99 6.89 31.96
CA ARG A 435 -5.55 5.78 32.75
C ARG A 435 -4.50 5.06 33.60
N VAL A 436 -3.25 5.01 33.13
CA VAL A 436 -2.11 4.39 33.83
C VAL A 436 -0.96 5.37 33.92
N ALA A 437 -0.40 5.56 35.12
CA ALA A 437 0.75 6.41 35.33
C ALA A 437 2.03 5.73 34.85
N CYS A 438 2.68 6.28 33.83
CA CYS A 438 3.87 5.70 33.21
C CYS A 438 5.14 6.46 33.67
N TYR A 439 6.19 5.69 33.98
CA TYR A 439 7.47 6.21 34.44
C TYR A 439 8.62 5.54 33.69
N ASP A 440 9.75 6.25 33.52
CA ASP A 440 10.99 5.63 33.07
C ASP A 440 11.67 4.85 34.22
N THR A 441 12.76 4.17 33.91
CA THR A 441 13.56 3.40 34.89
C THR A 441 14.20 4.27 35.97
N ASN A 442 14.26 5.59 35.80
CA ASN A 442 14.78 6.55 36.78
C ASN A 442 13.67 7.16 37.64
N GLY A 443 12.40 6.77 37.42
CA GLY A 443 11.25 7.30 38.15
C GLY A 443 10.71 8.62 37.60
N ASN A 444 11.16 9.10 36.44
CA ASN A 444 10.59 10.28 35.80
C ASN A 444 9.25 9.93 35.16
N LYS A 445 8.23 10.77 35.37
CA LYS A 445 6.93 10.60 34.73
C LYS A 445 7.06 10.80 33.21
N LEU A 446 6.46 9.90 32.44
CA LEU A 446 6.45 9.94 30.98
C LEU A 446 5.18 10.63 30.47
N ASP A 447 5.34 11.46 29.43
CA ASP A 447 4.23 11.99 28.64
C ASP A 447 3.80 10.95 27.61
N VAL A 448 2.60 10.40 27.75
CA VAL A 448 2.08 9.31 26.91
C VAL A 448 0.93 9.82 26.05
N VAL A 449 1.09 9.72 24.73
CA VAL A 449 0.05 10.11 23.77
C VAL A 449 -0.92 8.96 23.53
N ASP A 450 -2.20 9.29 23.37
CA ASP A 450 -3.21 8.34 22.90
C ASP A 450 -3.27 8.41 21.37
N TYR A 451 -2.67 7.41 20.71
CA TYR A 451 -2.27 7.58 19.32
C TYR A 451 -3.42 7.44 18.35
N ASN A 452 -3.53 8.45 17.49
CA ASN A 452 -4.46 8.56 16.40
C ASN A 452 -3.69 8.80 15.08
N PRO A 453 -4.04 8.07 14.01
CA PRO A 453 -3.41 8.28 12.72
C PRO A 453 -3.70 9.70 12.21
N TYR A 454 -2.68 10.34 11.64
CA TYR A 454 -2.77 11.54 10.83
C TYR A 454 -3.60 11.30 9.55
N GLN A 455 -4.72 12.01 9.45
CA GLN A 455 -5.70 11.85 8.36
C GLN A 455 -5.99 13.17 7.62
N ASN A 456 -5.06 14.13 7.63
CA ASN A 456 -5.26 15.41 6.94
C ASN A 456 -5.43 15.21 5.42
N GLN A 457 -6.60 15.55 4.88
CA GLN A 457 -6.95 15.33 3.47
C GLN A 457 -6.09 16.16 2.49
N ASN A 458 -5.40 17.19 2.98
CA ASN A 458 -4.49 18.00 2.16
C ASN A 458 -3.18 17.27 1.85
N GLU A 459 -2.81 16.24 2.63
CA GLU A 459 -1.63 15.42 2.34
C GLU A 459 -2.02 14.23 1.47
N TRP A 460 -1.39 14.10 0.31
CA TRP A 460 -1.76 13.08 -0.67
C TRP A 460 -0.86 11.84 -0.67
N LEU A 461 0.19 11.83 0.17
CA LEU A 461 1.09 10.69 0.34
C LEU A 461 0.67 9.84 1.55
N PHE A 462 0.88 8.53 1.44
CA PHE A 462 0.61 7.58 2.51
C PHE A 462 1.88 6.89 2.98
N VAL A 463 1.98 6.67 4.30
CA VAL A 463 3.12 6.01 4.92
C VAL A 463 3.13 4.53 4.56
N VAL A 464 4.29 4.04 4.16
CA VAL A 464 4.57 2.60 4.03
C VAL A 464 5.73 2.19 4.93
N ARG A 465 5.66 0.96 5.45
CA ARG A 465 6.63 0.40 6.42
C ARG A 465 7.29 -0.87 5.89
N GLY A 466 8.26 -1.41 6.60
CA GLY A 466 8.87 -2.73 6.33
C GLY A 466 10.01 -2.80 5.33
N CYS A 467 10.07 -1.88 4.37
CA CYS A 467 11.18 -1.71 3.43
C CYS A 467 11.52 -2.90 2.50
N ALA A 468 12.00 -2.57 1.30
CA ALA A 468 12.46 -3.54 0.32
C ALA A 468 13.75 -4.25 0.74
N GLU A 469 14.05 -5.38 0.08
CA GLU A 469 15.28 -6.17 0.21
C GLU A 469 16.52 -5.33 -0.08
N ILE A 470 16.47 -4.49 -1.12
CA ILE A 470 17.59 -3.66 -1.56
C ILE A 470 17.25 -2.20 -1.30
N LEU A 471 18.08 -1.53 -0.51
CA LEU A 471 17.86 -0.15 -0.11
C LEU A 471 19.19 0.60 0.05
N GLY A 472 19.15 1.93 -0.10
CA GLY A 472 20.26 2.79 0.29
C GLY A 472 20.39 2.85 1.81
N GLY A 473 21.23 1.97 2.37
CA GLY A 473 21.47 1.81 3.81
C GLY A 473 20.63 0.70 4.46
N PRO A 474 20.71 0.53 5.80
CA PRO A 474 19.97 -0.52 6.49
C PRO A 474 18.47 -0.25 6.48
N GLY A 475 17.69 -1.31 6.27
CA GLY A 475 16.28 -1.33 6.59
C GLY A 475 16.08 -1.36 8.10
N LEU A 476 15.19 -0.53 8.64
CA LEU A 476 14.84 -0.51 10.07
C LEU A 476 13.33 -0.56 10.22
N ALA A 477 12.86 -1.24 11.25
CA ALA A 477 11.44 -1.34 11.54
C ALA A 477 10.80 0.02 11.86
N THR A 478 11.61 1.01 12.30
CA THR A 478 11.22 2.39 12.63
C THR A 478 11.20 3.34 11.42
N ARG A 479 11.78 2.94 10.27
CA ARG A 479 11.97 3.84 9.12
C ARG A 479 10.67 4.12 8.37
N ARG A 480 10.47 5.40 8.05
CA ARG A 480 9.30 5.92 7.34
C ARG A 480 9.59 6.07 5.85
N PHE A 481 8.65 5.61 5.04
CA PHE A 481 8.60 5.86 3.61
C PHE A 481 7.21 6.37 3.27
N ALA A 482 7.08 7.07 2.15
CA ALA A 482 5.81 7.64 1.73
C ALA A 482 5.62 7.48 0.23
N LEU A 483 4.44 7.01 -0.17
CA LEU A 483 4.12 6.72 -1.56
C LEU A 483 2.76 7.31 -1.96
N PRO A 484 2.62 7.74 -3.24
CA PRO A 484 1.32 8.02 -3.85
C PRO A 484 0.35 6.83 -3.75
N PRO A 485 -0.90 7.03 -3.31
CA PRO A 485 -1.82 5.92 -3.03
C PRO A 485 -2.49 5.35 -4.29
N LEU A 486 -2.50 6.07 -5.40
CA LEU A 486 -3.19 5.69 -6.66
C LEU A 486 -2.31 4.86 -7.62
N ARG A 487 -1.20 4.30 -7.14
CA ARG A 487 -0.25 3.52 -7.96
C ARG A 487 0.06 2.17 -7.35
N GLY A 488 0.27 1.18 -8.22
CA GLY A 488 0.72 -0.15 -7.84
C GLY A 488 2.23 -0.29 -7.94
N TYR A 489 2.91 -0.53 -6.82
CA TYR A 489 4.38 -0.64 -6.78
C TYR A 489 4.84 -2.12 -6.73
N PRO A 490 5.96 -2.47 -7.40
CA PRO A 490 6.45 -3.86 -7.47
C PRO A 490 6.72 -4.53 -6.12
N ASP A 491 7.19 -3.75 -5.17
CA ASP A 491 7.68 -4.17 -3.86
C ASP A 491 6.81 -3.67 -2.71
N VAL A 492 5.57 -3.20 -3.00
CA VAL A 492 4.62 -2.79 -1.96
C VAL A 492 3.47 -3.80 -1.90
N GLY A 493 3.34 -4.44 -0.75
CA GLY A 493 2.20 -5.28 -0.38
C GLY A 493 1.44 -4.72 0.81
N PHE A 494 0.73 -5.58 1.54
CA PHE A 494 0.02 -5.19 2.75
C PHE A 494 -0.25 -6.39 3.65
N ARG A 495 -0.64 -6.09 4.89
CA ARG A 495 -1.21 -7.04 5.84
C ARG A 495 -2.44 -6.42 6.48
N TRP A 496 -3.33 -7.26 6.98
CA TRP A 496 -4.50 -6.80 7.74
C TRP A 496 -4.18 -6.72 9.24
N VAL A 497 -4.98 -5.92 9.92
CA VAL A 497 -5.18 -5.94 11.38
C VAL A 497 -6.67 -6.10 11.68
N LEU A 498 -6.99 -6.76 12.79
CA LEU A 498 -8.33 -6.83 13.34
C LEU A 498 -8.37 -6.02 14.63
N LYS A 499 -9.34 -5.11 14.75
CA LYS A 499 -9.50 -4.21 15.89
C LYS A 499 -10.90 -4.32 16.48
N PRO A 500 -11.05 -4.21 17.81
CA PRO A 500 -12.34 -3.92 18.42
C PRO A 500 -12.92 -2.61 17.85
N VAL A 501 -14.25 -2.56 17.68
CA VAL A 501 -15.02 -1.35 17.27
C VAL A 501 -15.12 -0.36 18.42
#